data_AF-A0A950N4U1-F1
#
_entry.id   AF-A0A950N4U1-F1
#
_cell.length_a   1.000
_cell.length_b   1.000
_cell.length_c   1.000
_cell.angle_alpha   90.00
_cell.angle_beta   90.00
_cell.angle_gamma   90.00
#
_symmetry.space_group_name_H-M   'P 1'
#
loop_
_entity.id
_entity.type
_entity.pdbx_description
1 polymer ?
#
loop_
_entity_poly.entity_id
_entity_poly.type
_entity_poly.pdbx_seq_one_letter_code
_entity_poly.pdbx_strand_id
1 'polypeptide(L)'
;MTLRTLHEDSIVIDLHTDSLIQARAVGYRLEARHHNPLLERLGFYHADLPRLREGGVTGQFFGVVTCPIPQAGCATACDRQIAHLRKVSAEQGLIWARTADDVRRAKREGTLAVFTG
;
A
#
# COMPACT_ATOMS: atom_id res chain seq x y z
N MET A 1 1.92 26.67 -14.12
CA MET A 1 2.06 25.32 -13.52
C MET A 1 2.11 25.50 -12.02
N THR A 2 1.24 24.83 -11.26
CA THR A 2 1.24 24.87 -9.79
C THR A 2 1.85 23.58 -9.24
N LEU A 3 2.18 23.55 -7.94
CA LEU A 3 2.64 22.32 -7.29
C LEU A 3 1.60 21.20 -7.39
N ARG A 4 0.31 21.54 -7.24
CA ARG A 4 -0.79 20.60 -7.36
C ARG A 4 -0.84 19.98 -8.77
N THR A 5 -0.82 20.81 -9.81
CA THR A 5 -0.88 20.29 -11.19
C THR A 5 0.35 19.45 -11.53
N LEU A 6 1.54 19.86 -11.10
CA LEU A 6 2.76 19.05 -11.26
C LEU A 6 2.58 17.66 -10.64
N HIS A 7 2.07 17.60 -9.42
CA HIS A 7 1.84 16.34 -8.71
C HIS A 7 0.78 15.48 -9.39
N GLU A 8 -0.34 16.08 -9.78
CA GLU A 8 -1.44 15.42 -10.50
C GLU A 8 -1.01 14.89 -11.87
N ASP A 9 -0.06 15.53 -12.54
CA ASP A 9 0.48 15.06 -13.84
C ASP A 9 1.59 14.00 -13.69
N SER A 10 2.20 13.89 -12.50
CA SER A 10 3.33 13.01 -12.24
C SER A 10 2.93 11.57 -11.90
N ILE A 11 3.79 10.61 -12.23
CA ILE A 11 3.71 9.25 -11.66
C ILE A 11 4.41 9.28 -10.31
N VAL A 12 3.65 9.10 -9.24
CA VAL A 12 4.14 9.11 -7.86
C VAL A 12 4.22 7.67 -7.37
N ILE A 13 5.41 7.20 -7.03
CA ILE A 13 5.65 5.85 -6.54
C ILE A 13 6.29 5.96 -5.17
N ASP A 14 5.66 5.35 -4.17
CA ASP A 14 6.27 5.10 -2.87
C ASP A 14 6.83 3.68 -2.84
N LEU A 15 8.09 3.57 -2.41
CA LEU A 15 8.89 2.35 -2.44
C LEU A 15 8.79 1.53 -1.16
N HIS A 16 8.15 2.03 -0.10
CA HIS A 16 7.95 1.21 1.10
C HIS A 16 6.83 1.70 2.01
N THR A 17 5.92 0.80 2.38
CA THR A 17 4.99 1.01 3.50
C THR A 17 4.80 -0.26 4.32
N ASP A 18 4.74 -0.09 5.65
CA ASP A 18 4.51 -1.15 6.63
C ASP A 18 3.02 -1.33 6.99
N SER A 19 2.10 -1.01 6.07
CA SER A 19 0.66 -1.19 6.32
C SER A 19 0.26 -2.68 6.42
N LEU A 20 0.98 -3.61 5.79
CA LEU A 20 0.66 -5.05 5.86
C LEU A 20 1.00 -5.69 7.21
N ILE A 21 2.09 -5.27 7.84
CA ILE A 21 2.39 -5.73 9.20
C ILE A 21 1.37 -5.19 10.20
N GLN A 22 0.86 -3.96 10.00
CA GLN A 22 -0.24 -3.42 10.79
C GLN A 22 -1.54 -4.21 10.57
N ALA A 23 -1.85 -4.58 9.33
CA ALA A 23 -3.01 -5.41 9.02
C ALA A 23 -2.94 -6.77 9.74
N ARG A 24 -1.75 -7.38 9.75
CA ARG A 24 -1.49 -8.66 10.43
C ARG A 24 -1.49 -8.55 11.96
N ALA A 25 -0.87 -7.51 12.52
CA ALA A 25 -0.59 -7.41 13.94
C ALA A 25 -1.75 -6.83 14.75
N VAL A 26 -2.46 -5.84 14.19
CA VAL A 26 -3.50 -5.07 14.91
C VAL A 26 -4.82 -4.98 14.14
N GLY A 27 -4.97 -5.73 13.04
CA GLY A 27 -6.23 -5.78 12.28
C GLY A 27 -6.52 -4.52 11.45
N TYR A 28 -5.49 -3.74 11.12
CA TYR A 28 -5.64 -2.57 10.25
C TYR A 28 -6.23 -2.95 8.89
N ARG A 29 -7.21 -2.18 8.41
CA ARG A 29 -7.89 -2.43 7.13
C ARG A 29 -7.38 -1.46 6.06
N LEU A 30 -6.67 -1.96 5.05
CA LEU A 30 -6.12 -1.11 3.99
C LEU A 30 -7.20 -0.28 3.27
N GLU A 31 -8.39 -0.84 3.10
CA GLU A 31 -9.51 -0.23 2.39
C GLU A 31 -10.27 0.84 3.18
N ALA A 32 -10.05 0.94 4.50
CA ALA A 32 -10.76 1.86 5.36
C ALA A 32 -9.85 3.00 5.83
N ARG A 33 -10.40 4.21 5.91
CA ARG A 33 -9.70 5.33 6.54
C ARG A 33 -9.67 5.09 8.04
N HIS A 34 -8.48 5.10 8.60
CA HIS A 34 -8.30 5.02 10.05
C HIS A 34 -8.03 6.41 10.60
N HIS A 35 -8.56 6.67 11.78
CA HIS A 35 -8.24 7.87 12.54
C HIS A 35 -8.03 7.52 14.01
N ASN A 36 -6.82 7.75 14.49
CA ASN A 36 -6.48 7.67 15.91
C ASN A 36 -5.32 8.63 16.17
N PRO A 37 -5.58 9.81 16.76
CA PRO A 37 -4.56 10.84 16.95
C PRO A 37 -3.32 10.38 17.72
N LEU A 38 -3.48 9.44 18.66
CA LEU A 38 -2.36 8.91 19.44
C LEU A 38 -1.49 7.99 18.59
N LEU A 39 -2.09 7.05 17.86
CA LEU A 39 -1.37 6.10 17.01
C LEU A 39 -0.75 6.80 15.79
N GLU A 40 -1.44 7.78 15.20
CA GLU A 40 -0.91 8.62 14.13
C GLU A 40 0.36 9.36 14.57
N ARG A 41 0.35 9.98 15.75
CA ARG A 41 1.54 10.65 16.33
C ARG A 41 2.70 9.70 16.61
N LEU A 42 2.43 8.41 16.79
CA LEU A 42 3.42 7.36 17.03
C LEU A 42 3.90 6.67 15.75
N GLY A 43 3.53 7.14 14.56
CA GLY A 43 4.00 6.54 13.31
C GLY A 43 3.11 5.40 12.77
N PHE A 44 1.89 5.22 13.28
CA PHE A 44 0.94 4.23 12.77
C PHE A 44 -0.16 4.88 11.91
N TYR A 45 -0.83 4.06 11.09
CA TYR A 45 -2.03 4.45 10.32
C TYR A 45 -1.84 5.55 9.28
N HIS A 46 -0.61 5.72 8.76
CA HIS A 46 -0.29 6.76 7.77
C HIS A 46 -0.69 6.42 6.34
N ALA A 47 -0.77 5.12 6.01
CA ALA A 47 -1.00 4.66 4.65
C ALA A 47 -2.18 3.66 4.58
N ASP A 48 -3.35 4.19 4.26
CA ASP A 48 -4.53 3.44 3.81
C ASP A 48 -4.87 3.81 2.36
N LEU A 49 -5.65 2.98 1.68
CA LEU A 49 -6.05 3.19 0.28
C LEU A 49 -6.79 4.53 0.08
N PRO A 50 -7.69 4.98 0.98
CA PRO A 50 -8.26 6.33 0.89
C PRO A 50 -7.20 7.44 0.91
N ARG A 51 -6.21 7.39 1.81
CA ARG A 51 -5.12 8.39 1.89
C ARG A 51 -4.21 8.34 0.67
N LEU A 52 -3.87 7.14 0.18
CA LEU A 52 -3.04 6.99 -1.02
C LEU A 52 -3.73 7.57 -2.26
N ARG A 53 -5.03 7.34 -2.40
CA ARG A 53 -5.85 7.94 -3.48
C ARG A 53 -5.94 9.46 -3.35
N GLU A 54 -6.25 9.98 -2.16
CA GLU A 54 -6.32 11.42 -1.88
C GLU A 54 -4.96 12.11 -2.12
N GLY A 55 -3.87 11.45 -1.73
CA GLY A 55 -2.50 11.89 -1.92
C GLY A 55 -1.97 11.75 -3.34
N GLY A 56 -2.76 11.23 -4.29
CA GLY A 56 -2.35 11.10 -5.69
C GLY A 56 -1.24 10.07 -5.93
N VAL A 57 -1.06 9.11 -5.03
CA VAL A 57 -0.07 8.04 -5.19
C VAL A 57 -0.50 7.12 -6.33
N THR A 58 0.38 6.92 -7.30
CA THR A 58 0.12 6.09 -8.48
C THR A 58 0.55 4.64 -8.25
N GLY A 59 1.63 4.42 -7.51
CA GLY A 59 2.16 3.10 -7.18
C GLY A 59 2.64 3.00 -5.74
N GLN A 60 2.38 1.87 -5.10
CA GLN A 60 2.82 1.60 -3.73
C GLN A 60 3.46 0.22 -3.63
N PHE A 61 4.66 0.17 -3.06
CA PHE A 61 5.28 -1.06 -2.57
C PHE A 61 4.86 -1.30 -1.13
N PHE A 62 4.10 -2.37 -0.92
CA PHE A 62 3.71 -2.83 0.41
C PHE A 62 4.76 -3.82 0.92
N GLY A 63 5.40 -3.45 2.03
CA GLY A 63 6.44 -4.25 2.67
C GLY A 63 5.88 -5.57 3.19
N VAL A 64 6.48 -6.68 2.78
CA VAL A 64 6.18 -8.02 3.31
C VAL A 64 7.12 -8.31 4.46
N VAL A 65 6.77 -7.80 5.64
CA VAL A 65 7.65 -7.82 6.81
C VAL A 65 7.30 -8.98 7.75
N THR A 66 8.33 -9.66 8.27
CA THR A 66 8.19 -10.73 9.27
C THR A 66 9.12 -10.49 10.47
N CYS A 67 9.30 -11.49 11.33
CA CYS A 67 10.21 -11.37 12.46
C CYS A 67 11.64 -11.11 11.95
N PRO A 68 12.36 -10.12 12.50
CA PRO A 68 13.73 -9.83 12.08
C PRO A 68 14.69 -10.99 12.38
N ILE A 69 14.32 -11.88 13.31
CA ILE A 69 15.02 -13.12 13.60
C ILE A 69 14.29 -14.26 12.89
N PRO A 70 14.95 -15.01 11.98
CA PRO A 70 14.32 -16.14 11.30
C PRO A 70 13.75 -17.15 12.29
N GLN A 71 12.48 -17.48 12.12
CA GLN A 71 11.76 -18.43 12.95
C GLN A 71 10.79 -19.27 12.12
N ALA A 72 10.34 -20.38 12.70
CA ALA A 72 9.28 -21.19 12.11
C ALA A 72 8.04 -20.30 11.84
N GLY A 73 7.50 -20.38 10.62
CA GLY A 73 6.32 -19.62 10.21
C GLY A 73 6.57 -18.28 9.55
N CYS A 74 7.83 -17.79 9.40
CA CYS A 74 8.10 -16.57 8.64
C CYS A 74 7.59 -16.66 7.18
N ALA A 75 7.87 -17.76 6.48
CA ALA A 75 7.37 -17.96 5.11
C ALA A 75 5.82 -17.90 5.05
N THR A 76 5.14 -18.61 5.94
CA THR A 76 3.67 -18.57 6.05
C THR A 76 3.14 -17.16 6.36
N ALA A 77 3.88 -16.38 7.15
CA ALA A 77 3.51 -14.99 7.43
C ALA A 77 3.68 -14.08 6.19
N CYS A 78 4.69 -14.31 5.36
CA CYS A 78 4.81 -13.65 4.05
C CYS A 78 3.63 -14.01 3.14
N ASP A 79 3.34 -15.31 3.00
CA ASP A 79 2.26 -15.80 2.14
C ASP A 79 0.90 -15.21 2.53
N ARG A 80 0.61 -15.13 3.83
CA ARG A 80 -0.62 -14.51 4.35
C ARG A 80 -0.73 -13.03 4.01
N GLN A 81 0.36 -12.28 4.09
CA GLN A 81 0.39 -10.87 3.73
C GLN A 81 0.16 -10.65 2.23
N ILE A 82 0.83 -11.44 1.39
CA ILE A 82 0.66 -11.41 -0.06
C ILE A 82 -0.78 -11.81 -0.44
N ALA A 83 -1.33 -12.86 0.16
CA ALA A 83 -2.70 -13.31 -0.07
C ALA A 83 -3.72 -12.25 0.36
N HIS A 84 -3.51 -11.61 1.51
CA HIS A 84 -4.35 -10.51 1.98
C HIS A 84 -4.32 -9.33 0.99
N LEU A 85 -3.13 -8.91 0.55
CA LEU A 85 -3.01 -7.81 -0.40
C LEU A 85 -3.65 -8.14 -1.75
N ARG A 86 -3.52 -9.38 -2.24
CA ARG A 86 -4.21 -9.83 -3.47
C ARG A 86 -5.73 -9.75 -3.33
N LYS A 87 -6.26 -10.21 -2.20
CA LYS A 87 -7.70 -10.15 -1.90
C LYS A 87 -8.19 -8.70 -1.92
N VAL A 88 -7.54 -7.82 -1.15
CA VAL A 88 -7.90 -6.39 -1.10
C VAL A 88 -7.77 -5.75 -2.48
N SER A 89 -6.70 -6.08 -3.23
CA SER A 89 -6.50 -5.55 -4.58
C SER A 89 -7.65 -5.93 -5.53
N ALA A 90 -8.10 -7.18 -5.49
CA ALA A 90 -9.25 -7.63 -6.29
C ALA A 90 -10.55 -6.93 -5.86
N GLU A 91 -10.80 -6.81 -4.55
CA GLU A 91 -12.02 -6.18 -4.00
C GLU A 91 -12.07 -4.67 -4.28
N GLN A 92 -10.91 -4.01 -4.36
CA GLN A 92 -10.80 -2.55 -4.51
C GLN A 92 -10.46 -2.11 -5.96
N GLY A 93 -10.35 -3.05 -6.90
CA GLY A 93 -10.02 -2.77 -8.30
C GLY A 93 -8.63 -2.19 -8.49
N LEU A 94 -7.65 -2.65 -7.71
CA LEU A 94 -6.26 -2.21 -7.80
C LEU A 94 -5.50 -3.05 -8.82
N ILE A 95 -4.46 -2.47 -9.41
CA ILE A 95 -3.60 -3.17 -10.36
C ILE A 95 -2.47 -3.86 -9.62
N TRP A 96 -2.42 -5.19 -9.66
CA TRP A 96 -1.25 -5.94 -9.22
C TRP A 96 -0.11 -5.76 -10.23
N ALA A 97 0.85 -4.89 -9.90
CA ALA A 97 1.86 -4.42 -10.82
C ALA A 97 3.13 -5.29 -10.77
N ARG A 98 3.68 -5.57 -11.95
CA ARG A 98 4.99 -6.25 -12.12
C ARG A 98 5.91 -5.50 -13.08
N THR A 99 5.39 -4.47 -13.73
CA THR A 99 6.08 -3.73 -14.80
C THR A 99 5.83 -2.24 -14.67
N ALA A 100 6.67 -1.44 -15.33
CA ALA A 100 6.43 0.00 -15.46
C ALA A 100 5.12 0.30 -16.21
N ASP A 101 4.71 -0.56 -17.14
CA ASP A 101 3.48 -0.37 -17.90
C ASP A 101 2.22 -0.56 -17.04
N ASP A 102 2.27 -1.42 -16.02
CA ASP A 102 1.21 -1.53 -15.02
C ASP A 102 1.03 -0.22 -14.24
N VAL A 103 2.12 0.47 -13.88
CA VAL A 103 2.06 1.77 -13.20
C VAL A 103 1.50 2.85 -14.12
N ARG A 104 1.97 2.88 -15.38
CA ARG A 104 1.42 3.80 -16.38
C ARG A 104 -0.07 3.52 -16.63
N ARG A 105 -0.50 2.26 -16.60
CA ARG A 105 -1.93 1.89 -16.69
C ARG A 105 -2.69 2.41 -15.48
N ALA A 106 -2.18 2.19 -14.26
CA ALA A 106 -2.81 2.71 -13.04
C ALA A 106 -2.99 4.22 -13.08
N LYS A 107 -1.99 4.97 -13.55
CA LYS A 107 -2.10 6.42 -13.76
C LYS A 107 -3.25 6.80 -14.70
N ARG A 108 -3.33 6.15 -15.86
CA ARG A 108 -4.38 6.42 -16.86
C ARG A 108 -5.78 6.07 -16.35
N GLU A 109 -5.90 5.00 -15.57
CA GLU A 109 -7.16 4.51 -15.03
C GLU A 109 -7.56 5.20 -13.72
N GLY A 110 -6.72 6.07 -13.15
CA GLY A 110 -6.98 6.72 -11.87
C GLY A 110 -7.06 5.73 -10.69
N THR A 111 -6.41 4.57 -10.81
CA THR A 111 -6.32 3.54 -9.76
C THR A 111 -4.89 3.45 -9.21
N LEU A 112 -4.67 2.54 -8.26
CA LEU A 112 -3.37 2.31 -7.63
C LEU A 112 -2.70 1.06 -8.21
N ALA A 113 -1.42 1.20 -8.58
CA ALA A 113 -0.53 0.07 -8.83
C ALA A 113 0.04 -0.44 -7.50
N VAL A 114 -0.02 -1.75 -7.29
CA VAL A 114 0.33 -2.40 -6.03
C VAL A 114 1.48 -3.37 -6.27
N PHE A 115 2.53 -3.25 -5.48
CA PHE A 115 3.69 -4.13 -5.47
C PHE A 115 3.85 -4.77 -4.09
N THR A 116 4.50 -5.93 -4.06
CA THR A 116 5.05 -6.53 -2.84
C THR A 116 6.56 -6.30 -2.85
N GLY A 117 7.10 -5.73 -1.77
CA GLY A 117 8.51 -5.41 -1.59
C GLY A 117 9.07 -5.98 -0.30
#